data_AF-A0A7Z9WJQ9-F1
#
_entry.id   AF-A0A7Z9WJQ9-F1
#
_cell.length_a   1.000
_cell.length_b   1.000
_cell.length_c   1.000
_cell.angle_alpha   90.00
_cell.angle_beta   90.00
_cell.angle_gamma   90.00
#
_symmetry.space_group_name_H-M   'P 1'
#
loop_
_entity.id
_entity.type
_entity.pdbx_description
1 polymer ?
#
loop_
_entity_poly.entity_id
_entity_poly.type
_entity_poly.pdbx_seq_one_letter_code
_entity_poly.pdbx_strand_id
1 'polypeptide(L)'
;MPKIWRIGVHSALALIGNRHLICKTIALHGKGVEAVAEAIERHRVYLRESGEFQRRERERIEAELRDMISQEMARRFFQRVDERVLKDLVDRIARRKLDPYSAVAMLLEGTRQSRTG
;
A
#
# COMPACT_ATOMS: atom_id res chain seq x y z
N MET A 1 12.04 29.89 -43.69
CA MET A 1 12.43 28.47 -43.88
C MET A 1 13.17 27.99 -42.64
N PRO A 2 12.63 27.02 -41.86
CA PRO A 2 13.32 26.43 -40.72
C PRO A 2 13.99 25.09 -41.10
N LYS A 3 15.19 24.83 -40.57
CA LYS A 3 15.83 23.50 -40.59
C LYS A 3 15.66 22.85 -39.21
N ILE A 4 15.00 21.70 -39.26
CA ILE A 4 14.52 20.86 -38.17
C ILE A 4 15.70 20.26 -37.40
N TRP A 5 15.72 20.45 -36.08
CA TRP A 5 16.66 19.80 -35.18
C TRP A 5 16.39 18.28 -35.13
N ARG A 6 17.45 17.52 -35.36
CA ARG A 6 17.49 16.06 -35.32
C ARG A 6 17.42 15.62 -33.85
N ILE A 7 16.28 15.10 -33.43
CA ILE A 7 15.98 14.74 -32.05
C ILE A 7 16.83 13.51 -31.68
N GLY A 8 17.94 13.76 -30.98
CA GLY A 8 18.66 12.75 -30.20
C GLY A 8 17.87 12.46 -28.93
N VAL A 9 17.47 11.20 -28.75
CA VAL A 9 16.64 10.72 -27.65
C VAL A 9 17.46 10.72 -26.35
N HIS A 10 17.51 11.86 -25.67
CA HIS A 10 17.85 11.88 -24.24
C HIS A 10 16.59 11.57 -23.44
N SER A 11 16.31 10.28 -23.25
CA SER A 11 15.26 9.83 -22.35
C SER A 11 15.78 9.93 -20.92
N ALA A 12 15.40 11.02 -20.25
CA ALA A 12 15.48 11.20 -18.81
C ALA A 12 14.61 10.15 -18.11
N LEU A 13 15.21 8.99 -17.83
CA LEU A 13 14.61 7.85 -17.13
C LEU A 13 14.95 7.94 -15.64
N ALA A 14 14.41 8.96 -14.98
CA ALA A 14 14.29 9.00 -13.54
C ALA A 14 13.10 9.89 -13.21
N LEU A 15 11.99 9.27 -12.81
CA LEU A 15 11.08 9.67 -11.73
C LEU A 15 9.69 9.07 -11.94
N ILE A 16 9.33 8.17 -11.01
CA ILE A 16 7.98 7.91 -10.52
C ILE A 16 7.03 7.15 -11.46
N GLY A 17 6.80 5.89 -11.12
CA GLY A 17 5.49 5.26 -11.28
C GLY A 17 5.21 4.67 -12.65
N ASN A 18 5.02 3.36 -12.68
CA ASN A 18 4.35 2.66 -13.77
C ASN A 18 2.99 3.31 -14.06
N ARG A 19 2.88 4.13 -15.12
CA ARG A 19 1.60 4.52 -15.70
C ARG A 19 1.64 4.36 -17.22
N HIS A 20 1.31 3.14 -17.63
CA HIS A 20 0.70 2.80 -18.91
C HIS A 20 1.55 3.08 -20.16
N LEU A 21 2.10 2.01 -20.73
CA LEU A 21 2.50 1.98 -22.13
C LEU A 21 1.24 2.19 -22.99
N ILE A 22 0.94 3.44 -23.36
CA ILE A 22 -0.13 3.75 -24.32
C ILE A 22 0.44 3.59 -25.72
N CYS A 23 0.23 2.42 -26.32
CA CYS A 23 0.57 2.15 -27.71
C CYS A 23 -0.69 2.31 -28.57
N LYS A 24 -0.63 3.14 -29.62
CA LYS A 24 -1.71 3.21 -30.63
C LYS A 24 -1.63 1.97 -31.51
N THR A 25 -2.70 1.19 -31.56
CA THR A 25 -2.84 0.06 -32.50
C THR A 25 -4.11 0.19 -33.32
N ILE A 26 -4.08 -0.26 -34.57
CA ILE A 26 -5.27 -0.45 -35.41
C ILE A 26 -5.40 -1.94 -35.68
N ALA A 27 -6.24 -2.62 -34.91
CA ALA A 27 -6.39 -4.08 -34.93
C ALA A 27 -6.80 -4.63 -36.32
N LEU A 28 -7.60 -3.87 -37.08
CA LEU A 28 -8.10 -4.26 -38.40
C LEU A 28 -7.04 -4.30 -39.51
N HIS A 29 -5.87 -3.70 -39.30
CA HIS A 29 -4.79 -3.63 -40.31
C HIS A 29 -3.45 -4.20 -39.82
N GLY A 30 -3.42 -4.85 -38.65
CA GLY A 30 -2.18 -5.39 -38.05
C GLY A 30 -1.14 -4.33 -37.66
N LYS A 31 -1.43 -3.03 -37.81
CA LYS A 31 -0.48 -1.95 -37.57
C LYS A 31 -0.32 -1.69 -36.07
N GLY A 32 0.92 -1.76 -35.59
CA GLY A 32 1.31 -1.46 -34.21
C GLY A 32 1.33 -2.67 -33.27
N VAL A 33 1.04 -3.87 -33.78
CA VAL A 33 1.07 -5.11 -32.98
C VAL A 33 2.51 -5.49 -32.63
N GLU A 34 3.46 -5.37 -33.55
CA GLU A 34 4.88 -5.63 -33.28
C GLU A 34 5.45 -4.62 -32.27
N ALA A 35 5.06 -3.35 -32.38
CA ALA A 35 5.49 -2.29 -31.46
C ALA A 35 4.98 -2.54 -30.02
N VAL A 36 3.76 -3.10 -29.88
CA VAL A 36 3.22 -3.53 -28.60
C VAL A 36 3.96 -4.76 -28.07
N ALA A 37 4.20 -5.77 -28.91
CA ALA A 37 4.91 -6.97 -28.52
C ALA A 37 6.33 -6.67 -28.01
N GLU A 38 7.08 -5.81 -28.72
CA GLU A 38 8.38 -5.35 -28.27
C GLU A 38 8.32 -4.52 -26.98
N ALA A 39 7.30 -3.67 -26.81
CA ALA A 39 7.14 -2.88 -25.59
C ALA A 39 6.86 -3.78 -24.37
N ILE A 40 6.07 -4.84 -24.56
CA ILE A 40 5.83 -5.87 -23.55
C ILE A 40 7.14 -6.59 -23.22
N GLU A 41 7.91 -7.02 -24.22
CA GLU A 41 9.16 -7.75 -23.97
C GLU A 41 10.20 -6.88 -23.27
N ARG A 42 10.38 -5.62 -23.70
CA ARG A 42 11.25 -4.65 -23.01
C ARG A 42 10.80 -4.41 -21.57
N HIS A 43 9.50 -4.34 -21.31
CA HIS A 43 8.98 -4.18 -19.96
C HIS A 43 9.22 -5.44 -19.11
N ARG A 44 9.08 -6.64 -19.68
CA ARG A 44 9.37 -7.91 -19.00
C ARG A 44 10.85 -8.04 -18.65
N VAL A 45 11.75 -7.68 -19.57
CA VAL A 45 13.20 -7.65 -19.32
C VAL A 45 13.53 -6.65 -18.21
N TYR A 46 13.01 -5.42 -18.30
CA TYR A 46 13.19 -4.42 -17.25
C TYR A 46 12.69 -4.90 -15.88
N LEU A 47 11.50 -5.49 -15.79
CA LEU A 47 10.95 -6.00 -14.52
C LEU A 47 11.80 -7.12 -13.91
N ARG A 48 12.44 -7.94 -14.77
CA ARG A 48 13.32 -9.04 -14.34
C ARG A 48 14.68 -8.53 -13.89
N GLU A 49 15.28 -7.62 -14.64
CA GLU A 49 16.62 -7.09 -14.38
C GLU A 49 16.64 -6.07 -13.24
N SER A 50 15.57 -5.28 -13.08
CA SER A 50 15.47 -4.24 -12.03
C SER A 50 15.19 -4.80 -10.63
N GLY A 51 14.81 -6.07 -10.49
CA GLY A 51 14.38 -6.65 -9.22
C GLY A 51 13.08 -6.04 -8.67
N GLU A 52 12.41 -5.17 -9.44
CA GLU A 52 11.20 -4.45 -9.02
C GLU A 52 10.04 -5.39 -8.71
N PHE A 53 9.97 -6.54 -9.38
CA PHE A 53 8.95 -7.56 -9.09
C PHE A 53 9.14 -8.13 -7.67
N GLN A 54 10.36 -8.54 -7.33
CA GLN A 54 10.69 -9.09 -6.01
C GLN A 54 10.54 -8.02 -4.91
N ARG A 55 10.93 -6.76 -5.20
CA ARG A 55 10.76 -5.65 -4.26
C ARG A 55 9.28 -5.40 -3.95
N ARG A 56 8.43 -5.30 -4.98
CA ARG A 56 6.98 -5.10 -4.81
C ARG A 56 6.30 -6.27 -4.12
N GLU A 57 6.71 -7.50 -4.45
CA GLU A 57 6.17 -8.68 -3.79
C GLU A 57 6.53 -8.72 -2.32
N ARG A 58 7.78 -8.37 -1.96
CA ARG A 58 8.19 -8.23 -0.56
C ARG A 58 7.39 -7.15 0.16
N GLU A 59 7.19 -5.98 -0.46
CA GLU A 59 6.38 -4.89 0.12
C GLU A 59 4.92 -5.31 0.33
N ARG A 60 4.35 -6.05 -0.63
CA ARG A 60 2.99 -6.60 -0.53
C ARG A 60 2.87 -7.58 0.63
N ILE A 61 3.76 -8.56 0.70
CA ILE A 61 3.79 -9.56 1.79
C ILE A 61 3.98 -8.87 3.14
N GLU A 62 4.87 -7.88 3.23
CA GLU A 62 5.12 -7.13 4.46
C GLU A 62 3.87 -6.35 4.91
N ALA A 63 3.15 -5.74 3.98
CA ALA A 63 1.89 -5.05 4.27
C ALA A 63 0.79 -6.01 4.72
N GLU A 64 0.60 -7.13 4.01
CA GLU A 64 -0.38 -8.17 4.36
C GLU A 64 -0.08 -8.75 5.75
N LEU A 65 1.19 -9.04 6.05
CA LEU A 65 1.59 -9.56 7.35
C LEU A 65 1.33 -8.54 8.48
N ARG A 66 1.63 -7.26 8.27
CA ARG A 66 1.34 -6.21 9.26
C ARG A 66 -0.15 -6.07 9.54
N ASP A 67 -0.97 -6.14 8.51
CA ASP A 67 -2.43 -6.07 8.65
C ASP A 67 -2.96 -7.27 9.45
N MET A 68 -2.55 -8.49 9.09
CA MET A 68 -2.91 -9.70 9.82
C MET A 68 -2.51 -9.65 11.30
N ILE A 69 -1.28 -9.20 11.59
CA ILE A 69 -0.81 -9.02 12.97
C ILE A 69 -1.67 -7.98 13.70
N SER A 70 -1.97 -6.85 13.07
CA SER A 70 -2.78 -5.77 13.67
C SER A 70 -4.19 -6.24 14.00
N GLN A 71 -4.84 -6.95 13.06
CA GLN A 71 -6.17 -7.52 13.26
C GLN A 71 -6.19 -8.55 14.38
N GLU A 72 -5.21 -9.46 14.41
CA GLU A 72 -5.14 -10.50 15.42
C GLU A 72 -4.83 -9.90 16.81
N MET A 73 -3.97 -8.89 16.90
CA MET A 73 -3.75 -8.15 18.15
C MET A 73 -5.02 -7.46 18.63
N ALA A 74 -5.74 -6.75 17.75
CA ALA A 74 -7.00 -6.10 18.09
C ALA A 74 -8.05 -7.12 18.57
N ARG A 75 -8.23 -8.24 17.84
CA ARG A 75 -9.15 -9.31 18.21
C ARG A 75 -8.84 -9.86 19.60
N ARG A 76 -7.57 -10.20 19.86
CA ARG A 76 -7.09 -10.69 21.16
C ARG A 76 -7.26 -9.66 22.27
N PHE A 77 -7.12 -8.38 21.96
CA PHE A 77 -7.32 -7.31 22.92
C PHE A 77 -8.80 -7.20 23.32
N PHE A 78 -9.71 -7.10 22.36
CA PHE A 78 -11.14 -6.99 22.63
C PHE A 78 -11.74 -8.23 23.29
N GLN A 79 -11.17 -9.41 23.09
CA GLN A 79 -11.56 -10.62 23.84
C GLN A 79 -11.28 -10.55 25.34
N ARG A 80 -10.36 -9.67 25.77
CA ARG A 80 -9.97 -9.51 27.19
C ARG A 80 -10.58 -8.28 27.83
N VAL A 81 -11.03 -7.33 27.02
CA VAL A 81 -11.64 -6.09 27.52
C VAL A 81 -13.07 -6.38 27.93
N ASP A 82 -13.43 -6.00 29.15
CA ASP A 82 -14.82 -6.01 29.59
C ASP A 82 -15.63 -4.98 28.80
N GLU A 83 -16.72 -5.43 28.17
CA GLU A 83 -17.63 -4.59 27.38
C GLU A 83 -18.19 -3.40 28.18
N ARG A 84 -18.40 -3.57 29.49
CA ARG A 84 -18.89 -2.50 30.38
C ARG A 84 -17.86 -1.38 30.54
N VAL A 85 -16.58 -1.75 30.66
CA VAL A 85 -15.48 -0.78 30.77
C VAL A 85 -15.35 -0.01 29.46
N LEU A 86 -15.43 -0.70 28.32
CA LEU A 86 -15.39 -0.05 27.01
C LEU A 86 -16.55 0.95 26.85
N LYS A 87 -17.76 0.56 27.24
CA LYS A 87 -18.94 1.43 27.17
C LYS A 87 -18.82 2.67 28.05
N ASP A 88 -18.33 2.54 29.29
CA ASP A 88 -18.09 3.69 30.18
C ASP A 88 -17.09 4.69 29.56
N LEU A 89 -15.99 4.19 28.99
CA LEU A 89 -15.00 5.04 28.34
C LEU A 89 -15.60 5.80 27.15
N VAL A 90 -16.38 5.12 26.30
CA VAL A 90 -17.07 5.75 25.17
C VAL A 90 -18.04 6.84 25.65
N ASP A 91 -18.84 6.57 26.69
CA ASP A 91 -19.78 7.54 27.25
C ASP A 91 -19.06 8.78 27.82
N ARG A 92 -17.90 8.58 28.47
CA ARG A 92 -17.07 9.67 28.99
C ARG A 92 -16.46 10.52 27.88
N ILE A 93 -16.00 9.90 26.79
CA ILE A 93 -15.49 10.62 25.61
C ILE A 93 -16.60 11.41 24.94
N ALA A 94 -17.77 10.80 24.72
CA ALA A 94 -18.92 11.47 24.11
C ALA A 94 -19.37 12.71 24.90
N ARG A 95 -19.25 12.66 26.24
CA ARG A 95 -19.54 13.79 27.14
C ARG A 95 -18.36 14.77 27.30
N ARG A 96 -17.27 14.60 26.55
CA ARG A 96 -16.02 15.40 26.64
C ARG A 96 -15.39 15.41 28.04
N LYS A 97 -15.61 14.35 28.83
CA LYS A 97 -15.03 14.18 30.17
C LYS A 97 -13.68 13.46 30.17
N LEU A 98 -13.32 12.87 29.03
CA LEU A 98 -12.08 12.15 28.82
C LEU A 98 -11.71 12.27 27.34
N ASP A 99 -10.44 12.50 27.02
CA ASP A 99 -9.99 12.47 25.65
C ASP A 99 -9.69 11.03 25.18
N PRO A 100 -9.75 10.74 23.87
CA PRO A 100 -9.52 9.39 23.34
C PRO A 100 -8.15 8.81 23.68
N TYR A 101 -7.08 9.62 23.74
CA TYR A 101 -5.73 9.11 24.01
C TYR A 101 -5.62 8.65 25.46
N SER A 102 -6.15 9.42 26.40
CA SER A 102 -6.20 9.05 27.81
C SER A 102 -7.08 7.82 28.04
N ALA A 103 -8.22 7.70 27.35
CA ALA A 103 -9.05 6.50 27.41
C ALA A 103 -8.32 5.23 26.94
N VAL A 104 -7.56 5.33 25.84
CA VAL A 104 -6.73 4.23 25.35
C VAL A 104 -5.65 3.85 26.35
N ALA A 105 -4.95 4.83 26.95
CA ALA A 105 -3.93 4.57 27.96
C ALA A 105 -4.50 3.81 29.18
N MET A 106 -5.64 4.29 29.70
CA MET A 106 -6.36 3.62 30.80
C MET A 106 -6.75 2.18 30.45
N LEU A 107 -7.24 1.96 29.23
CA LEU A 107 -7.66 0.63 28.77
C LEU A 107 -6.46 -0.33 28.64
N LEU A 108 -5.33 0.16 28.10
CA LEU A 108 -4.11 -0.63 27.98
C LEU A 108 -3.52 -1.00 29.35
N GLU A 109 -3.57 -0.10 30.33
CA GLU A 109 -3.11 -0.37 31.70
C GLU A 109 -3.96 -1.42 32.41
N GLY A 110 -5.30 -1.32 32.29
CA GLY A 110 -6.23 -2.30 32.88
C GLY A 110 -5.99 -3.73 32.39
N THR A 111 -5.65 -3.91 31.10
CA THR A 111 -5.37 -5.25 30.54
C THR A 111 -4.03 -5.86 30.98
N ARG A 112 -3.08 -5.07 31.51
CA ARG A 112 -1.82 -5.61 32.05
C ARG A 112 -2.01 -6.27 33.41
N GLN A 113 -2.94 -5.77 34.22
CA GLN A 113 -3.15 -6.24 35.59
C GLN A 113 -3.87 -7.59 35.63
N SER A 114 -4.69 -7.90 34.63
CA SER A 114 -5.39 -9.19 34.49
C SER A 114 -4.49 -10.37 34.09
N ARG A 115 -3.20 -10.15 33.80
CA ARG A 115 -2.21 -11.20 33.45
C ARG A 115 -1.47 -11.77 34.66
N THR A 116 -1.57 -11.13 35.81
CA THR A 116 -0.79 -11.48 37.02
C THR A 116 -1.64 -12.20 38.08
N GLY A 117 -2.83 -12.69 37.70
CA GLY A 117 -3.75 -13.45 38.55
C GLY A 117 -4.05 -14.82 37.97
#